data_AF-A0A3C1KBE7-F1
#
_entry.id   AF-A0A3C1KBE7-F1
#
_cell.length_a   1.000
_cell.length_b   1.000
_cell.length_c   1.000
_cell.angle_alpha   90.00
_cell.angle_beta   90.00
_cell.angle_gamma   90.00
#
_symmetry.space_group_name_H-M   'P 1'
#
loop_
_entity.id
_entity.type
_entity.pdbx_description
1 polymer ?
#
loop_
_entity_poly.entity_id
_entity_poly.type
_entity_poly.pdbx_seq_one_letter_code
_entity_poly.pdbx_strand_id
1 'polypeptide(L)'
;GLAGLPQDFIDAHPVDEDGFVTLTTDYTDLMPVREYARVRETRLALVAAYNDLAWPDNESVLAELLEVRAERARLLGYADWAEYETETRMIGSGAAIPAFLERLDIASDLASSAEYDRVLARLRQDAPDVDEVTIADFWYVLGAIKREEYDVDAQLVRSYFPFERVRDGILDVTGRLLDIEYVPVAAPTWHPDVASYDVVRGGTALGRIHLDLHPRPGKYSHAACFPLVPGIKGRQLPEAVLLCNFSRGLLEHDEVVTFFHEFGHLVHDILAGGQRWARFTGIQTEWDFVEAPSQLLEEWAWDADVLGSFAANAAGEPIPADLVARMRTADAFGRALEVRRQLGHATVSYRLHVDRPGDLQGATERLYASTSPVQPLRGVHPYAGFGHLTGYGACYYTYQWSLVIARDLLSAFDGDLMNPDAAARYRTEVLERGGTRDARELVEEFLGRPFAFDAYRAWLAGE
;
A
#
# COMPACT_ATOMS: atom_id res chain seq x y z
N GLY A 1 23.04 -11.51 15.98
CA GLY A 1 22.27 -11.19 14.76
C GLY A 1 20.98 -10.46 15.06
N LEU A 2 20.18 -10.93 16.02
CA LEU A 2 18.76 -10.52 16.17
C LEU A 2 18.49 -9.44 17.24
N ALA A 3 19.51 -8.69 17.68
CA ALA A 3 19.32 -7.70 18.75
C ALA A 3 18.31 -6.63 18.32
N GLY A 4 17.33 -6.33 19.18
CA GLY A 4 16.26 -5.36 18.94
C GLY A 4 14.96 -5.95 18.44
N LEU A 5 14.97 -7.17 17.89
CA LEU A 5 13.75 -7.84 17.44
C LEU A 5 12.81 -8.19 18.63
N PRO A 6 11.49 -8.15 18.42
CA PRO A 6 10.51 -8.57 19.44
C PRO A 6 10.74 -10.02 19.91
N GLN A 7 10.36 -10.31 21.16
CA GLN A 7 10.59 -11.65 21.72
C GLN A 7 9.79 -12.73 21.00
N ASP A 8 8.55 -12.44 20.60
CA ASP A 8 7.72 -13.37 19.85
C ASP A 8 8.25 -13.65 18.44
N PHE A 9 8.92 -12.67 17.82
CA PHE A 9 9.68 -12.89 16.58
C PHE A 9 10.83 -13.87 16.81
N ILE A 10 11.61 -13.68 17.88
CA ILE A 10 12.74 -14.57 18.22
C ILE A 10 12.24 -15.99 18.52
N ASP A 11 11.13 -16.11 19.27
CA ASP A 11 10.55 -17.40 19.64
C ASP A 11 10.01 -18.18 18.41
N ALA A 12 9.53 -17.46 17.38
CA ALA A 12 9.09 -18.05 16.12
C ALA A 12 10.25 -18.54 15.22
N HIS A 13 11.48 -18.17 15.54
CA HIS A 13 12.68 -18.44 14.75
C HIS A 13 13.70 -19.25 15.55
N PRO A 14 13.48 -20.58 15.71
CA PRO A 14 14.33 -21.42 16.52
C PRO A 14 15.76 -21.47 15.97
N VAL A 15 16.71 -21.52 16.89
CA VAL A 15 18.13 -21.67 16.58
C VAL A 15 18.41 -23.11 16.13
N ASP A 16 19.13 -23.28 15.03
CA ASP A 16 19.55 -24.60 14.53
C ASP A 16 20.73 -25.19 15.33
N GLU A 17 21.16 -26.40 14.97
CA GLU A 17 22.25 -27.12 15.66
C GLU A 17 23.59 -26.39 15.63
N ASP A 18 23.80 -25.51 14.63
CA ASP A 18 25.02 -24.74 14.42
C ASP A 18 24.95 -23.34 15.07
N GLY A 19 23.83 -23.00 15.72
CA GLY A 19 23.66 -21.72 16.41
C GLY A 19 23.13 -20.60 15.51
N PHE A 20 22.62 -20.91 14.31
CA PHE A 20 22.08 -19.94 13.37
C PHE A 20 20.55 -19.87 13.40
N VAL A 21 20.04 -18.75 12.91
CA VAL A 21 18.61 -18.54 12.68
C VAL A 21 18.41 -18.30 11.19
N THR A 22 17.48 -19.02 10.59
CA THR A 22 17.08 -18.79 9.19
C THR A 22 16.09 -17.64 9.15
N LEU A 23 16.39 -16.63 8.33
CA LEU A 23 15.47 -15.54 7.99
C LEU A 23 15.15 -15.64 6.50
N THR A 24 13.88 -15.47 6.15
CA THR A 24 13.40 -15.46 4.77
C THR A 24 13.28 -14.02 4.26
N THR A 25 13.13 -13.87 2.94
CA THR A 25 12.78 -12.58 2.33
C THR A 25 11.28 -12.28 2.36
N ASP A 26 10.48 -13.16 2.97
CA ASP A 26 9.04 -12.94 3.12
C ASP A 26 8.79 -11.76 4.08
N TYR A 27 7.66 -11.09 3.91
CA TYR A 27 7.35 -9.88 4.67
C TYR A 27 7.29 -10.08 6.19
N THR A 28 6.96 -11.29 6.65
CA THR A 28 6.96 -11.62 8.08
C THR A 28 8.35 -11.54 8.72
N ASP A 29 9.42 -11.66 7.92
CA ASP A 29 10.80 -11.61 8.39
C ASP A 29 11.46 -10.28 7.99
N LEU A 30 11.25 -9.86 6.73
CA LEU A 30 11.82 -8.64 6.18
C LEU A 30 11.38 -7.39 6.94
N MET A 31 10.08 -7.26 7.25
CA MET A 31 9.54 -6.05 7.86
C MET A 31 10.03 -5.86 9.31
N PRO A 32 9.95 -6.87 10.20
CA PRO A 32 10.49 -6.72 11.55
C PRO A 32 12.02 -6.50 11.56
N VAL A 33 12.77 -7.15 10.68
CA VAL A 33 14.23 -7.00 10.63
C VAL A 33 14.63 -5.60 10.19
N ARG A 34 14.03 -5.04 9.12
CA ARG A 34 14.39 -3.69 8.65
C ARG A 34 14.01 -2.60 9.65
N GLU A 35 13.00 -2.84 10.49
CA GLU A 35 12.46 -1.86 11.44
C GLU A 35 13.12 -1.96 12.82
N TYR A 36 13.32 -3.17 13.36
CA TYR A 36 13.74 -3.36 14.75
C TYR A 36 15.19 -3.82 14.94
N ALA A 37 15.81 -4.44 13.94
CA ALA A 37 17.13 -5.01 14.12
C ALA A 37 18.18 -3.90 14.33
N ARG A 38 18.77 -3.84 15.53
CA ARG A 38 19.83 -2.90 15.89
C ARG A 38 21.15 -3.20 15.17
N VAL A 39 21.35 -4.44 14.77
CA VAL A 39 22.55 -4.86 14.02
C VAL A 39 22.38 -4.45 12.56
N ARG A 40 23.07 -3.37 12.16
CA ARG A 40 23.02 -2.81 10.80
C ARG A 40 23.38 -3.83 9.71
N GLU A 41 24.36 -4.70 9.96
CA GLU A 41 24.78 -5.75 9.04
C GLU A 41 23.64 -6.74 8.72
N THR A 42 22.82 -7.09 9.72
CA THR A 42 21.64 -7.94 9.53
C THR A 42 20.64 -7.27 8.59
N ARG A 43 20.36 -5.96 8.78
CA ARG A 43 19.45 -5.20 7.91
C ARG A 43 19.98 -5.12 6.48
N LEU A 44 21.26 -4.79 6.33
CA LEU A 44 21.92 -4.70 5.02
C LEU A 44 21.85 -6.03 4.27
N ALA A 45 22.18 -7.14 4.94
CA ALA A 45 22.18 -8.47 4.32
C ALA A 45 20.78 -8.87 3.83
N LEU A 46 19.75 -8.71 4.67
CA LEU A 46 18.39 -9.13 4.31
C LEU A 46 17.76 -8.23 3.24
N VAL A 47 17.94 -6.91 3.34
CA VAL A 47 17.42 -5.96 2.33
C VAL A 47 18.15 -6.12 1.00
N ALA A 48 19.45 -6.44 1.00
CA ALA A 48 20.19 -6.77 -0.21
C ALA A 48 19.63 -8.06 -0.85
N ALA A 49 19.45 -9.13 -0.07
CA ALA A 49 18.87 -10.38 -0.56
C ALA A 49 17.47 -10.19 -1.16
N TYR A 50 16.62 -9.38 -0.52
CA TYR A 50 15.31 -9.02 -1.06
C TYR A 50 15.41 -8.25 -2.40
N ASN A 51 16.35 -7.30 -2.50
CA ASN A 51 16.55 -6.51 -3.72
C ASN A 51 17.24 -7.29 -4.85
N ASP A 52 17.70 -8.51 -4.62
CA ASP A 52 18.24 -9.42 -5.65
C ASP A 52 17.27 -10.56 -6.00
N LEU A 53 16.03 -10.52 -5.51
CA LEU A 53 15.02 -11.52 -5.84
C LEU A 53 14.86 -11.65 -7.37
N ALA A 54 14.90 -12.90 -7.83
CA ALA A 54 14.79 -13.30 -9.23
C ALA A 54 15.88 -12.78 -10.18
N TRP A 55 16.96 -12.18 -9.66
CA TRP A 55 18.15 -11.89 -10.44
C TRP A 55 19.09 -13.10 -10.52
N PRO A 56 19.74 -13.40 -11.67
CA PRO A 56 19.66 -12.69 -12.97
C PRO A 56 18.53 -13.16 -13.89
N ASP A 57 17.77 -14.19 -13.52
CA ASP A 57 16.79 -14.84 -14.40
C ASP A 57 15.78 -13.87 -15.01
N ASN A 58 15.28 -12.92 -14.23
CA ASN A 58 14.29 -11.93 -14.68
C ASN A 58 14.89 -10.74 -15.46
N GLU A 59 16.21 -10.53 -15.46
CA GLU A 59 16.82 -9.37 -16.13
C GLU A 59 16.59 -9.44 -17.65
N SER A 60 16.89 -10.59 -18.25
CA SER A 60 16.68 -10.81 -19.69
C SER A 60 15.19 -10.79 -20.08
N VAL A 61 14.33 -11.34 -19.21
CA VAL A 61 12.88 -11.35 -19.40
C VAL A 61 12.32 -9.93 -19.39
N LEU A 62 12.76 -9.09 -18.45
CA LEU A 62 12.34 -7.69 -18.40
C LEU A 62 12.81 -6.94 -19.64
N ALA A 63 14.07 -7.10 -20.05
CA ALA A 63 14.60 -6.45 -21.25
C ALA A 63 13.76 -6.80 -22.51
N GLU A 64 13.44 -8.09 -22.69
CA GLU A 64 12.56 -8.55 -23.78
C GLU A 64 11.15 -7.96 -23.68
N LEU A 65 10.56 -7.97 -22.48
CA LEU A 65 9.22 -7.42 -22.24
C LEU A 65 9.12 -5.95 -22.65
N LEU A 66 10.12 -5.13 -22.29
CA LEU A 66 10.18 -3.71 -22.63
C LEU A 66 10.24 -3.49 -24.14
N GLU A 67 11.03 -4.29 -24.87
CA GLU A 67 11.09 -4.24 -26.33
C GLU A 67 9.78 -4.67 -27.00
N VAL A 68 9.20 -5.79 -26.55
CA VAL A 68 7.92 -6.30 -27.09
C VAL A 68 6.78 -5.31 -26.86
N ARG A 69 6.77 -4.63 -25.71
CA ARG A 69 5.80 -3.56 -25.39
C ARG A 69 5.94 -2.37 -26.33
N ALA A 70 7.17 -1.89 -26.55
CA ALA A 70 7.40 -0.81 -27.50
C ALA A 70 7.01 -1.19 -28.94
N GLU A 71 7.33 -2.42 -29.38
CA GLU A 71 6.89 -2.92 -30.68
C GLU A 71 5.37 -2.94 -30.79
N ARG A 72 4.68 -3.48 -29.77
CA ARG A 72 3.21 -3.54 -29.72
C ARG A 72 2.58 -2.16 -29.82
N ALA A 73 3.07 -1.19 -29.06
CA ALA A 73 2.57 0.19 -29.10
C ALA A 73 2.71 0.79 -30.51
N ARG A 74 3.90 0.63 -31.12
CA ARG A 74 4.18 1.12 -32.49
C ARG A 74 3.27 0.45 -33.54
N LEU A 75 3.05 -0.86 -33.44
CA LEU A 75 2.17 -1.60 -34.36
C LEU A 75 0.72 -1.13 -34.28
N LEU A 76 0.28 -0.68 -33.11
CA LEU A 76 -1.05 -0.13 -32.87
C LEU A 76 -1.15 1.38 -33.17
N GLY A 77 -0.05 2.03 -33.56
CA GLY A 77 -0.03 3.43 -33.97
C GLY A 77 0.26 4.44 -32.85
N TYR A 78 0.67 3.98 -31.66
CA TYR A 78 1.08 4.84 -30.55
C TYR A 78 2.57 5.20 -30.63
N ALA A 79 2.95 6.32 -30.01
CA ALA A 79 4.33 6.79 -30.00
C ALA A 79 5.25 5.88 -29.18
N ASP A 80 4.78 5.44 -28.01
CA ASP A 80 5.47 4.54 -27.09
C ASP A 80 4.47 3.76 -26.24
N TRP A 81 4.99 2.92 -25.35
CA TRP A 81 4.18 2.10 -24.45
C TRP A 81 3.38 2.91 -23.44
N ALA A 82 3.91 4.03 -22.95
CA ALA A 82 3.20 4.86 -21.97
C ALA A 82 1.97 5.54 -22.58
N GLU A 83 2.07 6.03 -23.82
CA GLU A 83 0.92 6.58 -24.55
C GLU A 83 -0.15 5.52 -24.83
N TYR A 84 0.27 4.28 -25.17
CA TYR A 84 -0.65 3.16 -25.32
C TYR A 84 -1.40 2.84 -24.01
N GLU A 85 -0.69 2.74 -22.88
CA GLU A 85 -1.33 2.38 -21.61
C GLU A 85 -2.26 3.47 -21.08
N THR A 86 -1.87 4.73 -21.23
CA THR A 86 -2.58 5.88 -20.64
C THR A 86 -3.86 6.29 -21.38
N GLU A 87 -4.10 5.80 -22.60
CA GLU A 87 -5.35 6.08 -23.33
C GLU A 87 -6.60 5.71 -22.53
N THR A 88 -6.53 4.61 -21.77
CA THR A 88 -7.65 4.10 -20.95
C THR A 88 -7.53 4.47 -19.47
N ARG A 89 -6.74 5.50 -19.17
CA ARG A 89 -6.44 5.97 -17.81
C ARG A 89 -6.99 7.37 -17.62
N MET A 90 -7.28 7.72 -16.38
CA MET A 90 -7.75 9.04 -15.99
C MET A 90 -6.73 10.15 -16.32
N ILE A 91 -5.43 9.83 -16.33
CA ILE A 91 -4.36 10.76 -16.75
C ILE A 91 -4.40 11.07 -18.26
N GLY A 92 -4.88 10.13 -19.08
CA GLY A 92 -5.17 10.29 -20.51
C GLY A 92 -3.98 10.44 -21.47
N SER A 93 -2.74 10.61 -21.01
CA SER A 93 -1.56 10.71 -21.88
C SER A 93 -0.26 10.32 -21.17
N GLY A 94 0.66 9.69 -21.90
CA GLY A 94 1.98 9.30 -21.40
C GLY A 94 2.83 10.51 -21.05
N ALA A 95 2.68 11.60 -21.80
CA ALA A 95 3.38 12.87 -21.55
C ALA A 95 2.91 13.58 -20.28
N ALA A 96 1.72 13.26 -19.77
CA ALA A 96 1.22 13.82 -18.51
C ALA A 96 1.85 13.15 -17.28
N ILE A 97 2.42 11.95 -17.41
CA ILE A 97 3.09 11.24 -16.31
C ILE A 97 4.29 12.07 -15.79
N PRO A 98 5.29 12.46 -16.61
CA PRO A 98 6.41 13.26 -16.11
C PRO A 98 5.98 14.59 -15.48
N ALA A 99 4.96 15.26 -16.04
CA ALA A 99 4.44 16.51 -15.49
C ALA A 99 3.79 16.31 -14.11
N PHE A 100 3.10 15.18 -13.90
CA PHE A 100 2.59 14.81 -12.59
C PHE A 100 3.71 14.50 -11.60
N LEU A 101 4.71 13.72 -12.01
CA LEU A 101 5.87 13.38 -11.18
C LEU A 101 6.67 14.63 -10.78
N GLU A 102 6.84 15.60 -11.68
CA GLU A 102 7.47 16.89 -11.38
C GLU A 102 6.69 17.69 -10.33
N ARG A 103 5.36 17.63 -10.33
CA ARG A 103 4.55 18.28 -9.29
C ARG A 103 4.75 17.65 -7.91
N LEU A 104 4.87 16.32 -7.85
CA LEU A 104 5.20 15.61 -6.60
C LEU A 104 6.60 15.95 -6.12
N ASP A 105 7.55 16.02 -7.05
CA ASP A 105 8.95 16.39 -6.79
C ASP A 105 9.01 17.77 -6.11
N ILE A 106 8.42 18.78 -6.75
CA ILE A 106 8.35 20.16 -6.21
C ILE A 106 7.64 20.20 -4.86
N ALA A 107 6.54 19.46 -4.69
CA ALA A 107 5.75 19.49 -3.46
C ALA A 107 6.47 18.84 -2.26
N SER A 108 7.34 17.84 -2.51
CA SER A 108 8.04 17.08 -1.47
C SER A 108 9.45 17.58 -1.18
N ASP A 109 10.02 18.44 -2.03
CA ASP A 109 11.44 18.84 -1.97
C ASP A 109 11.88 19.44 -0.64
N LEU A 110 11.19 20.50 -0.21
CA LEU A 110 11.58 21.24 0.99
C LEU A 110 11.50 20.36 2.24
N ALA A 111 10.40 19.63 2.40
CA ALA A 111 10.17 18.76 3.55
C ALA A 111 11.16 17.58 3.55
N SER A 112 11.34 16.88 2.42
CA SER A 112 12.25 15.75 2.33
C SER A 112 13.71 16.13 2.60
N SER A 113 14.16 17.29 2.13
CA SER A 113 15.51 17.79 2.40
C SER A 113 15.72 18.08 3.90
N ALA A 114 14.76 18.75 4.53
CA ALA A 114 14.83 19.07 5.96
C ALA A 114 14.78 17.81 6.85
N GLU A 115 13.97 16.83 6.48
CA GLU A 115 13.86 15.56 7.20
C GLU A 115 15.10 14.68 7.01
N TYR A 116 15.68 14.65 5.81
CA TYR A 116 16.86 13.82 5.52
C TYR A 116 18.04 14.15 6.43
N ASP A 117 18.32 15.44 6.67
CA ASP A 117 19.40 15.86 7.56
C ASP A 117 19.23 15.30 8.97
N ARG A 118 17.99 15.23 9.47
CA ARG A 118 17.66 14.64 10.77
C ARG A 118 17.86 13.12 10.77
N VAL A 119 17.42 12.44 9.71
CA VAL A 119 17.62 10.99 9.55
C VAL A 119 19.12 10.65 9.49
N LEU A 120 19.90 11.37 8.69
CA LEU A 120 21.36 11.16 8.60
C LEU A 120 22.06 11.45 9.94
N ALA A 121 21.69 12.54 10.62
CA ALA A 121 22.24 12.88 11.92
C ALA A 121 21.96 11.79 12.97
N ARG A 122 20.74 11.23 12.96
CA ARG A 122 20.38 10.13 13.87
C ARG A 122 21.13 8.84 13.54
N LEU A 123 21.28 8.50 12.26
CA LEU A 123 22.04 7.32 11.83
C LEU A 123 23.50 7.39 12.27
N ARG A 124 24.14 8.57 12.19
CA ARG A 124 25.52 8.81 12.62
C ARG A 124 25.76 8.59 14.12
N GLN A 125 24.72 8.59 14.94
CA GLN A 125 24.85 8.23 16.36
C GLN A 125 25.12 6.73 16.54
N ASP A 126 24.56 5.89 15.67
CA ASP A 126 24.74 4.43 15.68
C ASP A 126 25.91 3.98 14.80
N ALA A 127 26.20 4.73 13.72
CA ALA A 127 27.25 4.45 12.74
C ALA A 127 27.99 5.75 12.33
N PRO A 128 29.00 6.20 13.08
CA PRO A 128 29.62 7.53 12.90
C PRO A 128 30.24 7.80 11.52
N ASP A 129 30.70 6.74 10.83
CA ASP A 129 31.44 6.85 9.57
C ASP A 129 30.55 6.83 8.32
N VAL A 130 29.22 6.87 8.47
CA VAL A 130 28.29 6.89 7.33
C VAL A 130 28.07 8.32 6.81
N ASP A 131 28.04 8.45 5.48
CA ASP A 131 27.81 9.72 4.80
C ASP A 131 26.46 9.80 4.08
N GLU A 132 25.75 8.67 3.96
CA GLU A 132 24.46 8.56 3.31
C GLU A 132 23.55 7.59 4.08
N VAL A 133 22.23 7.82 4.01
CA VAL A 133 21.22 6.89 4.50
C VAL A 133 20.81 5.99 3.34
N THR A 134 20.88 4.67 3.54
CA THR A 134 20.38 3.70 2.55
C THR A 134 18.98 3.24 2.90
N ILE A 135 18.28 2.61 1.96
CA ILE A 135 16.96 2.01 2.22
C ILE A 135 16.98 0.92 3.31
N ALA A 136 18.15 0.29 3.56
CA ALA A 136 18.33 -0.67 4.67
C ALA A 136 18.49 -0.01 6.04
N ASP A 137 18.76 1.30 6.06
CA ASP A 137 18.88 2.09 7.28
C ASP A 137 17.59 2.87 7.58
N PHE A 138 16.90 3.33 6.52
CA PHE A 138 15.82 4.30 6.60
C PHE A 138 14.72 3.95 7.61
N TRP A 139 14.12 2.76 7.52
CA TRP A 139 12.99 2.36 8.37
C TRP A 139 13.38 2.23 9.85
N TYR A 140 14.54 1.65 10.14
CA TYR A 140 15.08 1.56 11.49
C TYR A 140 15.32 2.95 12.09
N VAL A 141 15.92 3.87 11.32
CA VAL A 141 16.20 5.23 11.80
C VAL A 141 14.91 6.02 12.00
N LEU A 142 13.95 5.86 11.08
CA LEU A 142 12.64 6.50 11.20
C LEU A 142 11.92 6.03 12.49
N GLY A 143 11.90 4.72 12.75
CA GLY A 143 11.36 4.16 14.00
C GLY A 143 12.10 4.66 15.25
N ALA A 144 13.43 4.85 15.17
CA ALA A 144 14.20 5.42 16.26
C ALA A 144 13.81 6.88 16.56
N ILE A 145 13.66 7.71 15.53
CA ILE A 145 13.23 9.11 15.67
C ILE A 145 11.80 9.18 16.22
N LYS A 146 10.87 8.39 15.68
CA LYS A 146 9.48 8.33 16.16
C LYS A 146 9.41 7.99 17.67
N ARG A 147 10.23 7.03 18.12
CA ARG A 147 10.32 6.66 19.53
C ARG A 147 10.94 7.77 20.39
N GLU A 148 12.06 8.34 19.96
CA GLU A 148 12.87 9.24 20.78
C GLU A 148 12.31 10.66 20.85
N GLU A 149 11.69 11.14 19.78
CA GLU A 149 11.22 12.53 19.68
C GLU A 149 9.71 12.67 19.84
N TYR A 150 8.94 11.62 19.54
CA TYR A 150 7.47 11.66 19.55
C TYR A 150 6.83 10.70 20.56
N ASP A 151 7.62 9.94 21.34
CA ASP A 151 7.12 8.95 22.29
C ASP A 151 6.15 7.95 21.64
N VAL A 152 6.51 7.51 20.43
CA VAL A 152 5.79 6.47 19.66
C VAL A 152 6.69 5.25 19.56
N ASP A 153 6.51 4.33 20.49
CA ASP A 153 7.17 3.01 20.45
C ASP A 153 6.33 2.03 19.63
N ALA A 154 6.87 1.57 18.50
CA ALA A 154 6.17 0.66 17.61
C ALA A 154 5.81 -0.68 18.29
N GLN A 155 6.60 -1.20 19.23
CA GLN A 155 6.25 -2.42 19.97
C GLN A 155 5.09 -2.19 20.95
N LEU A 156 5.04 -1.01 21.57
CA LEU A 156 3.89 -0.61 22.39
C LEU A 156 2.64 -0.48 21.54
N VAL A 157 2.72 0.22 20.41
CA VAL A 157 1.60 0.41 19.46
C VAL A 157 1.08 -0.95 18.98
N ARG A 158 1.98 -1.82 18.50
CA ARG A 158 1.70 -3.20 18.08
C ARG A 158 0.95 -4.01 19.15
N SER A 159 1.22 -3.79 20.44
CA SER A 159 0.57 -4.52 21.53
C SER A 159 -0.96 -4.31 21.61
N TYR A 160 -1.49 -3.25 20.98
CA TYR A 160 -2.92 -2.96 20.89
C TYR A 160 -3.63 -3.63 19.70
N PHE A 161 -2.89 -4.30 18.81
CA PHE A 161 -3.44 -4.87 17.57
C PHE A 161 -3.37 -6.40 17.51
N PRO A 162 -4.01 -7.15 18.43
CA PRO A 162 -4.27 -8.58 18.22
C PRO A 162 -5.05 -8.81 16.93
N PHE A 163 -4.55 -9.72 16.07
CA PHE A 163 -5.10 -9.98 14.74
C PHE A 163 -6.63 -10.17 14.73
N GLU A 164 -7.16 -11.01 15.62
CA GLU A 164 -8.59 -11.30 15.69
C GLU A 164 -9.43 -10.03 15.96
N ARG A 165 -8.94 -9.14 16.84
CA ARG A 165 -9.59 -7.86 17.15
C ARG A 165 -9.54 -6.91 15.96
N VAL A 166 -8.42 -6.87 15.25
CA VAL A 166 -8.27 -6.03 14.05
C VAL A 166 -9.23 -6.51 12.96
N ARG A 167 -9.29 -7.82 12.68
CA ARG A 167 -10.23 -8.40 11.71
C ARG A 167 -11.67 -8.03 12.05
N ASP A 168 -12.09 -8.30 13.28
CA ASP A 168 -13.47 -8.06 13.70
C ASP A 168 -13.80 -6.56 13.71
N GLY A 169 -12.84 -5.71 14.09
CA GLY A 169 -12.93 -4.26 14.05
C GLY A 169 -13.10 -3.70 12.63
N ILE A 170 -12.32 -4.18 11.66
CA ILE A 170 -12.44 -3.76 10.26
C ILE A 170 -13.80 -4.17 9.68
N LEU A 171 -14.28 -5.38 9.99
CA LEU A 171 -15.63 -5.81 9.60
C LEU A 171 -16.71 -4.91 10.21
N ASP A 172 -16.62 -4.58 11.50
CA ASP A 172 -17.59 -3.69 12.15
C ASP A 172 -17.56 -2.26 11.59
N VAL A 173 -16.38 -1.65 11.51
CA VAL A 173 -16.18 -0.27 11.06
C VAL A 173 -16.70 -0.10 9.63
N THR A 174 -16.29 -0.98 8.71
CA THR A 174 -16.72 -0.90 7.31
C THR A 174 -18.18 -1.26 7.13
N GLY A 175 -18.72 -2.16 7.95
CA GLY A 175 -20.15 -2.48 7.97
C GLY A 175 -21.00 -1.26 8.33
N ARG A 176 -20.62 -0.55 9.40
CA ARG A 176 -21.27 0.71 9.80
C ARG A 176 -21.09 1.81 8.77
N LEU A 177 -19.88 1.99 8.24
CA LEU A 177 -19.57 3.03 7.26
C LEU A 177 -20.40 2.87 5.99
N LEU A 178 -20.53 1.64 5.49
CA LEU A 178 -21.11 1.36 4.17
C LEU A 178 -22.57 0.86 4.24
N ASP A 179 -23.17 0.80 5.43
CA ASP A 179 -24.52 0.25 5.67
C ASP A 179 -24.63 -1.18 5.10
N ILE A 180 -23.73 -2.06 5.53
CA ILE A 180 -23.69 -3.48 5.14
C ILE A 180 -23.40 -4.34 6.36
N GLU A 181 -23.79 -5.60 6.30
CA GLU A 181 -23.54 -6.59 7.33
C GLU A 181 -22.74 -7.76 6.74
N TYR A 182 -21.78 -8.27 7.50
CA TYR A 182 -21.00 -9.46 7.16
C TYR A 182 -21.53 -10.66 7.94
N VAL A 183 -22.17 -11.60 7.24
CA VAL A 183 -22.77 -12.79 7.85
C VAL A 183 -21.83 -13.98 7.63
N PRO A 184 -21.23 -14.55 8.69
CA PRO A 184 -20.36 -15.72 8.55
C PRO A 184 -21.07 -16.88 7.84
N VAL A 185 -20.41 -17.48 6.86
CA VAL A 185 -20.97 -18.57 6.07
C VAL A 185 -19.97 -19.70 5.91
N ALA A 186 -20.46 -20.94 6.05
CA ALA A 186 -19.67 -22.13 5.74
C ALA A 186 -19.66 -22.38 4.22
N ALA A 187 -18.76 -21.69 3.51
CA ALA A 187 -18.50 -21.90 2.09
C ALA A 187 -17.37 -22.92 1.87
N PRO A 188 -17.36 -23.69 0.76
CA PRO A 188 -16.18 -24.45 0.37
C PRO A 188 -15.00 -23.50 0.10
N THR A 189 -13.86 -23.74 0.75
CA THR A 189 -12.64 -22.93 0.59
C THR A 189 -11.44 -23.80 0.18
N TRP A 190 -10.40 -23.20 -0.38
CA TRP A 190 -9.16 -23.89 -0.78
C TRP A 190 -8.22 -24.16 0.40
N HIS A 191 -8.47 -23.57 1.58
CA HIS A 191 -7.66 -23.77 2.77
C HIS A 191 -8.51 -23.59 4.05
N PRO A 192 -8.29 -24.37 5.12
CA PRO A 192 -9.08 -24.30 6.36
C PRO A 192 -8.99 -22.96 7.11
N ASP A 193 -7.94 -22.18 6.89
CA ASP A 193 -7.80 -20.85 7.50
C ASP A 193 -8.61 -19.75 6.79
N VAL A 194 -9.27 -20.04 5.66
CA VAL A 194 -10.03 -19.02 4.92
C VAL A 194 -11.40 -18.85 5.56
N ALA A 195 -11.67 -17.64 6.06
CA ALA A 195 -12.99 -17.26 6.57
C ALA A 195 -13.85 -16.67 5.44
N SER A 196 -15.14 -16.98 5.41
CA SER A 196 -16.06 -16.49 4.37
C SER A 196 -17.27 -15.80 4.99
N TYR A 197 -17.71 -14.71 4.36
CA TYR A 197 -18.85 -13.92 4.81
C TYR A 197 -19.76 -13.56 3.63
N ASP A 198 -21.06 -13.80 3.77
CA ASP A 198 -22.05 -13.20 2.88
C ASP A 198 -22.20 -11.73 3.25
N VAL A 199 -22.14 -10.83 2.26
CA VAL A 199 -22.34 -9.39 2.44
C VAL A 199 -23.80 -9.07 2.15
N VAL A 200 -24.50 -8.47 3.11
CA VAL A 200 -25.93 -8.16 2.99
C VAL A 200 -26.23 -6.70 3.34
N ARG A 201 -27.31 -6.15 2.79
CA ARG A 201 -27.88 -4.85 3.19
C ARG A 201 -29.39 -4.95 3.32
N GLY A 202 -29.93 -4.64 4.50
CA GLY A 202 -31.38 -4.70 4.74
C GLY A 202 -32.01 -6.05 4.38
N GLY A 203 -31.29 -7.15 4.63
CA GLY A 203 -31.69 -8.52 4.26
C GLY A 203 -31.51 -8.91 2.78
N THR A 204 -31.01 -8.01 1.94
CA THR A 204 -30.68 -8.30 0.53
C THR A 204 -29.21 -8.72 0.41
N ALA A 205 -28.95 -9.87 -0.19
CA ALA A 205 -27.59 -10.32 -0.47
C ALA A 205 -26.93 -9.47 -1.58
N LEU A 206 -25.73 -8.97 -1.30
CA LEU A 206 -24.92 -8.16 -2.21
C LEU A 206 -23.76 -8.95 -2.82
N GLY A 207 -23.22 -9.94 -2.13
CA GLY A 207 -22.07 -10.72 -2.57
C GLY A 207 -21.48 -11.58 -1.48
N ARG A 208 -20.28 -12.11 -1.72
CA ARG A 208 -19.51 -12.87 -0.74
C ARG A 208 -18.05 -12.45 -0.74
N ILE A 209 -17.46 -12.39 0.44
CA ILE A 209 -16.03 -12.16 0.62
C ILE A 209 -15.36 -13.37 1.26
N HIS A 210 -14.09 -13.57 0.91
CA HIS A 210 -13.20 -14.56 1.50
C HIS A 210 -11.95 -13.87 2.05
N LEU A 211 -11.58 -14.18 3.29
CA LEU A 211 -10.40 -13.63 3.95
C LEU A 211 -9.33 -14.72 4.07
N ASP A 212 -8.27 -14.61 3.28
CA ASP A 212 -7.10 -15.50 3.32
C ASP A 212 -5.88 -14.70 3.83
N LEU A 213 -5.74 -14.65 5.16
CA LEU A 213 -4.94 -13.60 5.82
C LEU A 213 -3.57 -14.04 6.32
N HIS A 214 -3.23 -15.33 6.27
CA HIS A 214 -2.00 -15.86 6.86
C HIS A 214 -1.03 -16.43 5.81
N PRO A 215 0.29 -16.29 6.01
CA PRO A 215 1.29 -16.84 5.12
C PRO A 215 1.32 -18.37 5.18
N ARG A 216 1.65 -18.98 4.04
CA ARG A 216 1.95 -20.42 3.93
C ARG A 216 2.73 -20.71 2.64
N PRO A 217 3.50 -21.82 2.58
CA PRO A 217 4.24 -22.20 1.37
C PRO A 217 3.35 -22.23 0.13
N GLY A 218 3.81 -21.59 -0.94
CA GLY A 218 3.13 -21.55 -2.24
C GLY A 218 1.95 -20.57 -2.34
N LYS A 219 1.63 -19.79 -1.29
CA LYS A 219 0.66 -18.68 -1.37
C LYS A 219 1.30 -17.44 -1.97
N TYR A 220 0.50 -16.62 -2.65
CA TYR A 220 0.89 -15.27 -3.07
C TYR A 220 1.39 -14.43 -1.88
N SER A 221 2.60 -13.89 -1.99
CA SER A 221 3.34 -13.29 -0.87
C SER A 221 3.04 -11.81 -0.61
N HIS A 222 2.35 -11.13 -1.53
CA HIS A 222 1.90 -9.74 -1.32
C HIS A 222 0.46 -9.68 -0.81
N ALA A 223 0.08 -8.52 -0.27
CA ALA A 223 -1.31 -8.18 -0.03
C ALA A 223 -2.00 -7.86 -1.38
N ALA A 224 -3.22 -8.36 -1.58
CA ALA A 224 -4.03 -8.07 -2.76
C ALA A 224 -5.48 -8.55 -2.62
N CYS A 225 -6.40 -7.83 -3.23
CA CYS A 225 -7.76 -8.29 -3.50
C CYS A 225 -7.90 -8.89 -4.91
N PHE A 226 -8.56 -10.04 -5.04
CA PHE A 226 -8.86 -10.66 -6.33
C PHE A 226 -10.36 -10.97 -6.46
N PRO A 227 -11.01 -10.59 -7.58
CA PRO A 227 -12.35 -11.04 -7.88
C PRO A 227 -12.34 -12.53 -8.26
N LEU A 228 -13.23 -13.32 -7.66
CA LEU A 228 -13.45 -14.74 -7.98
C LEU A 228 -14.61 -14.91 -8.96
N VAL A 229 -15.70 -14.18 -8.70
CA VAL A 229 -16.93 -14.22 -9.48
C VAL A 229 -17.35 -12.78 -9.77
N PRO A 230 -17.42 -12.34 -11.04
CA PRO A 230 -17.90 -11.00 -11.35
C PRO A 230 -19.40 -10.88 -11.05
N GLY A 231 -19.82 -9.77 -10.46
CA GLY A 231 -21.23 -9.48 -10.25
C GLY A 231 -21.97 -9.15 -11.55
N ILE A 232 -23.14 -9.75 -11.76
CA ILE A 232 -23.99 -9.44 -12.93
C ILE A 232 -25.44 -9.37 -12.49
N LYS A 233 -26.04 -8.18 -12.63
CA LYS A 233 -27.41 -7.86 -12.22
C LYS A 233 -28.41 -8.90 -12.74
N GLY A 234 -29.14 -9.51 -11.81
CA GLY A 234 -30.18 -10.51 -12.10
C GLY A 234 -29.66 -11.86 -12.58
N ARG A 235 -28.34 -12.12 -12.50
CA ARG A 235 -27.73 -13.40 -12.88
C ARG A 235 -26.89 -14.03 -11.78
N GLN A 236 -25.94 -13.29 -11.22
CA GLN A 236 -25.03 -13.79 -10.17
C GLN A 236 -24.56 -12.63 -9.29
N LEU A 237 -24.31 -12.94 -8.02
CA LEU A 237 -23.69 -12.00 -7.09
C LEU A 237 -22.16 -12.06 -7.22
N PRO A 238 -21.43 -10.97 -6.96
CA PRO A 238 -19.99 -10.97 -6.92
C PRO A 238 -19.46 -11.83 -5.76
N GLU A 239 -18.30 -12.44 -5.98
CA GLU A 239 -17.48 -13.05 -4.94
C GLU A 239 -16.02 -12.58 -5.11
N ALA A 240 -15.37 -12.22 -4.01
CA ALA A 240 -13.98 -11.74 -4.02
C ALA A 240 -13.19 -12.29 -2.84
N VAL A 241 -11.87 -12.33 -2.97
CA VAL A 241 -10.94 -12.78 -1.93
C VAL A 241 -9.92 -11.69 -1.63
N LEU A 242 -9.66 -11.50 -0.34
CA LEU A 242 -8.56 -10.68 0.16
C LEU A 242 -7.44 -11.60 0.63
N LEU A 243 -6.28 -11.48 -0.01
CA LEU A 243 -5.05 -12.20 0.34
C LEU A 243 -4.14 -11.24 1.09
N CYS A 244 -3.78 -11.60 2.33
CA CYS A 244 -2.73 -10.94 3.10
C CYS A 244 -1.79 -11.99 3.72
N ASN A 245 -0.69 -11.55 4.31
CA ASN A 245 0.31 -12.41 4.93
C ASN A 245 0.63 -11.97 6.37
N PHE A 246 -0.43 -11.72 7.13
CA PHE A 246 -0.36 -11.25 8.50
C PHE A 246 0.02 -12.34 9.48
N SER A 247 0.75 -11.93 10.53
CA SER A 247 1.00 -12.78 11.69
C SER A 247 -0.32 -13.21 12.35
N ARG A 248 -0.33 -14.39 12.99
CA ARG A 248 -1.49 -14.85 13.79
C ARG A 248 -1.59 -14.18 15.16
N GLY A 249 -0.57 -13.41 15.54
CA GLY A 249 -0.46 -12.78 16.84
C GLY A 249 -0.86 -11.32 16.78
N LEU A 250 0.13 -10.45 16.94
CA LEU A 250 -0.04 -9.00 16.88
C LEU A 250 0.33 -8.48 15.49
N LEU A 251 -0.38 -7.45 15.04
CA LEU A 251 -0.10 -6.72 13.81
C LEU A 251 0.65 -5.44 14.12
N GLU A 252 1.59 -5.10 13.24
CA GLU A 252 2.12 -3.74 13.17
C GLU A 252 1.03 -2.77 12.71
N HIS A 253 1.17 -1.49 13.05
CA HIS A 253 0.19 -0.48 12.62
C HIS A 253 0.12 -0.37 11.08
N ASP A 254 1.25 -0.48 10.38
CA ASP A 254 1.29 -0.53 8.90
C ASP A 254 0.55 -1.76 8.33
N GLU A 255 0.52 -2.89 9.05
CA GLU A 255 -0.29 -4.05 8.65
C GLU A 255 -1.79 -3.77 8.85
N VAL A 256 -2.18 -3.02 9.87
CA VAL A 256 -3.57 -2.54 10.05
C VAL A 256 -3.97 -1.60 8.92
N VAL A 257 -3.11 -0.64 8.55
CA VAL A 257 -3.31 0.24 7.38
C VAL A 257 -3.46 -0.58 6.11
N THR A 258 -2.57 -1.56 5.88
CA THR A 258 -2.64 -2.49 4.73
C THR A 258 -3.96 -3.28 4.73
N PHE A 259 -4.44 -3.71 5.90
CA PHE A 259 -5.70 -4.44 5.98
C PHE A 259 -6.87 -3.52 5.59
N PHE A 260 -6.93 -2.28 6.09
CA PHE A 260 -7.94 -1.32 5.63
C PHE A 260 -7.84 -1.04 4.12
N HIS A 261 -6.62 -0.88 3.58
CA HIS A 261 -6.39 -0.67 2.15
C HIS A 261 -7.01 -1.79 1.31
N GLU A 262 -6.58 -3.04 1.53
CA GLU A 262 -7.06 -4.18 0.76
C GLU A 262 -8.55 -4.42 0.96
N PHE A 263 -9.05 -4.17 2.17
CA PHE A 263 -10.46 -4.32 2.48
C PHE A 263 -11.30 -3.27 1.73
N GLY A 264 -10.73 -2.09 1.44
CA GLY A 264 -11.30 -1.09 0.54
C GLY A 264 -11.54 -1.63 -0.87
N HIS A 265 -10.56 -2.32 -1.45
CA HIS A 265 -10.72 -3.02 -2.74
C HIS A 265 -11.81 -4.09 -2.66
N LEU A 266 -11.80 -4.89 -1.58
CA LEU A 266 -12.75 -5.98 -1.38
C LEU A 266 -14.20 -5.49 -1.31
N VAL A 267 -14.48 -4.45 -0.52
CA VAL A 267 -15.84 -3.89 -0.44
C VAL A 267 -16.24 -3.17 -1.72
N HIS A 268 -15.30 -2.50 -2.39
CA HIS A 268 -15.58 -1.88 -3.68
C HIS A 268 -15.99 -2.93 -4.72
N ASP A 269 -15.31 -4.09 -4.76
CA ASP A 269 -15.64 -5.17 -5.69
C ASP A 269 -17.09 -5.67 -5.48
N ILE A 270 -17.48 -5.87 -4.23
CA ILE A 270 -18.83 -6.33 -3.87
C ILE A 270 -19.90 -5.27 -4.15
N LEU A 271 -19.67 -4.02 -3.72
CA LEU A 271 -20.65 -2.95 -3.87
C LEU A 271 -20.87 -2.56 -5.33
N ALA A 272 -19.82 -2.61 -6.15
CA ALA A 272 -19.89 -2.47 -7.60
C ALA A 272 -20.33 -3.76 -8.32
N GLY A 273 -20.79 -4.80 -7.61
CA GLY A 273 -21.25 -6.08 -8.17
C GLY A 273 -22.57 -6.02 -8.94
N GLY A 274 -23.33 -4.92 -8.79
CA GLY A 274 -24.69 -4.79 -9.30
C GLY A 274 -24.82 -4.44 -10.79
N GLN A 275 -23.77 -4.62 -11.61
CA GLN A 275 -23.73 -4.09 -12.97
C GLN A 275 -24.35 -5.01 -14.02
N ARG A 276 -24.77 -4.42 -15.15
CA ARG A 276 -25.30 -5.18 -16.30
C ARG A 276 -24.20 -5.95 -17.04
N TRP A 277 -22.99 -5.40 -17.08
CA TRP A 277 -21.88 -5.92 -17.88
C TRP A 277 -20.69 -6.22 -16.98
N ALA A 278 -20.13 -7.43 -17.11
CA ALA A 278 -18.98 -7.86 -16.30
C ALA A 278 -17.75 -6.95 -16.47
N ARG A 279 -17.62 -6.25 -17.62
CA ARG A 279 -16.52 -5.30 -17.85
C ARG A 279 -16.54 -4.08 -16.90
N PHE A 280 -17.67 -3.77 -16.29
CA PHE A 280 -17.84 -2.58 -15.46
C PHE A 280 -18.12 -2.92 -13.99
N THR A 281 -18.16 -4.21 -13.65
CA THR A 281 -18.45 -4.65 -12.28
C THR A 281 -17.21 -4.65 -11.42
N GLY A 282 -17.41 -4.48 -10.12
CA GLY A 282 -16.32 -4.49 -9.16
C GLY A 282 -15.40 -3.29 -9.35
N ILE A 283 -14.12 -3.49 -9.08
CA ILE A 283 -13.06 -2.48 -9.21
C ILE A 283 -12.62 -2.21 -10.66
N GLN A 284 -13.43 -2.56 -11.66
CA GLN A 284 -13.12 -2.37 -13.09
C GLN A 284 -13.31 -0.91 -13.54
N THR A 285 -12.71 0.03 -12.81
CA THR A 285 -12.59 1.47 -13.17
C THR A 285 -11.32 1.72 -13.98
N GLU A 286 -11.03 2.97 -14.34
CA GLU A 286 -9.69 3.33 -14.81
C GLU A 286 -8.64 2.91 -13.78
N TRP A 287 -7.58 2.25 -14.25
CA TRP A 287 -6.61 1.62 -13.37
C TRP A 287 -5.86 2.61 -12.49
N ASP A 288 -5.66 3.85 -12.96
CA ASP A 288 -5.01 4.89 -12.17
C ASP A 288 -5.93 5.56 -11.13
N PHE A 289 -7.21 5.17 -11.08
CA PHE A 289 -8.16 5.52 -10.02
C PHE A 289 -8.39 4.38 -9.02
N VAL A 290 -8.03 3.14 -9.38
CA VAL A 290 -8.42 1.94 -8.60
C VAL A 290 -7.96 1.99 -7.15
N GLU A 291 -6.83 2.64 -6.87
CA GLU A 291 -6.26 2.76 -5.52
C GLU A 291 -6.87 3.91 -4.72
N ALA A 292 -7.64 4.82 -5.32
CA ALA A 292 -8.16 5.98 -4.58
C ALA A 292 -9.19 5.57 -3.51
N PRO A 293 -10.15 4.64 -3.77
CA PRO A 293 -11.04 4.12 -2.74
C PRO A 293 -10.32 3.37 -1.60
N SER A 294 -9.28 2.57 -1.91
CA SER A 294 -8.53 1.82 -0.91
C SER A 294 -7.66 2.75 -0.04
N GLN A 295 -6.96 3.70 -0.67
CA GLN A 295 -6.15 4.70 0.03
C GLN A 295 -6.98 5.68 0.84
N LEU A 296 -8.22 5.96 0.46
CA LEU A 296 -9.12 6.72 1.32
C LEU A 296 -9.41 5.95 2.62
N LEU A 297 -9.64 4.64 2.52
CA LEU A 297 -10.00 3.81 3.68
C LEU A 297 -8.83 3.60 4.66
N GLU A 298 -7.59 3.80 4.21
CA GLU A 298 -6.40 3.83 5.10
C GLU A 298 -6.53 4.86 6.24
N GLU A 299 -7.25 5.96 6.03
CA GLU A 299 -7.39 7.03 7.01
C GLU A 299 -8.12 6.61 8.29
N TRP A 300 -8.95 5.56 8.21
CA TRP A 300 -9.63 4.98 9.36
C TRP A 300 -8.65 4.29 10.31
N ALA A 301 -7.52 3.79 9.79
CA ALA A 301 -6.44 3.23 10.62
C ALA A 301 -5.70 4.31 11.41
N TRP A 302 -5.95 5.60 11.18
CA TRP A 302 -5.33 6.70 11.92
C TRP A 302 -6.28 7.39 12.88
N ASP A 303 -7.58 7.12 12.85
CA ASP A 303 -8.56 7.80 13.69
C ASP A 303 -8.68 7.20 15.10
N ALA A 304 -8.68 8.05 16.12
CA ALA A 304 -8.64 7.62 17.51
C ALA A 304 -9.94 6.93 17.95
N ASP A 305 -11.09 7.40 17.47
CA ASP A 305 -12.39 6.83 17.81
C ASP A 305 -12.60 5.50 17.06
N VAL A 306 -12.17 5.43 15.81
CA VAL A 306 -12.18 4.18 15.01
C VAL A 306 -11.27 3.14 15.65
N LEU A 307 -10.00 3.45 15.89
CA LEU A 307 -9.07 2.50 16.51
C LEU A 307 -9.52 2.11 17.93
N GLY A 308 -9.96 3.08 18.73
CA GLY A 308 -10.46 2.86 20.09
C GLY A 308 -11.67 1.92 20.17
N SER A 309 -12.40 1.72 19.06
CA SER A 309 -13.54 0.81 19.01
C SER A 309 -13.16 -0.68 19.00
N PHE A 310 -11.93 -1.04 18.60
CA PHE A 310 -11.51 -2.45 18.49
C PHE A 310 -10.09 -2.74 19.01
N ALA A 311 -9.15 -1.79 18.87
CA ALA A 311 -7.75 -1.96 19.26
C ALA A 311 -7.61 -1.90 20.78
N ALA A 312 -7.09 -2.97 21.37
CA ALA A 312 -6.90 -3.07 22.81
C ALA A 312 -5.73 -4.00 23.16
N ASN A 313 -5.09 -3.72 24.28
CA ASN A 313 -3.98 -4.52 24.79
C ASN A 313 -4.46 -5.86 25.41
N ALA A 314 -3.51 -6.65 25.92
CA ALA A 314 -3.80 -7.94 26.56
C ALA A 314 -4.70 -7.84 27.82
N ALA A 315 -4.73 -6.68 28.49
CA ALA A 315 -5.63 -6.42 29.61
C ALA A 315 -7.05 -6.01 29.16
N GLY A 316 -7.25 -5.82 27.84
CA GLY A 316 -8.50 -5.36 27.25
C GLY A 316 -8.69 -3.84 27.30
N GLU A 317 -7.64 -3.08 27.64
CA GLU A 317 -7.69 -1.62 27.66
C GLU A 317 -7.53 -1.08 26.23
N PRO A 318 -8.41 -0.17 25.78
CA PRO A 318 -8.36 0.36 24.42
C PRO A 318 -7.08 1.17 24.18
N ILE A 319 -6.68 1.29 22.90
CA ILE A 319 -5.58 2.16 22.53
C ILE A 319 -5.87 3.61 22.99
N PRO A 320 -4.95 4.26 23.71
CA PRO A 320 -5.17 5.62 24.18
C PRO A 320 -5.26 6.62 23.02
N ALA A 321 -6.25 7.51 23.04
CA ALA A 321 -6.41 8.54 22.01
C ALA A 321 -5.18 9.48 21.92
N ASP A 322 -4.50 9.73 23.04
CA ASP A 322 -3.25 10.50 23.06
C ASP A 322 -2.10 9.78 22.36
N LEU A 323 -2.04 8.44 22.43
CA LEU A 323 -1.07 7.64 21.68
C LEU A 323 -1.36 7.74 20.18
N VAL A 324 -2.62 7.62 19.76
CA VAL A 324 -3.02 7.77 18.35
C VAL A 324 -2.69 9.17 17.81
N ALA A 325 -2.92 10.22 18.61
CA ALA A 325 -2.55 11.59 18.23
C ALA A 325 -1.03 11.75 18.05
N ARG A 326 -0.21 11.13 18.94
CA ARG A 326 1.25 11.10 18.79
C ARG A 326 1.67 10.30 17.55
N MET A 327 1.03 9.15 17.28
CA MET A 327 1.26 8.37 16.07
C MET A 327 1.01 9.19 14.81
N ARG A 328 -0.13 9.90 14.70
CA ARG A 328 -0.42 10.80 13.56
C ARG A 328 0.63 11.89 13.41
N THR A 329 1.06 12.51 14.52
CA THR A 329 2.09 13.55 14.49
C THR A 329 3.44 12.98 14.05
N ALA A 330 3.81 11.80 14.54
CA ALA A 330 5.04 11.12 14.20
C ALA A 330 5.05 10.62 12.75
N ASP A 331 3.89 10.24 12.20
CA ASP A 331 3.72 9.85 10.80
C ASP A 331 3.95 11.00 9.81
N ALA A 332 3.63 12.24 10.20
CA ALA A 332 3.94 13.40 9.38
C ALA A 332 5.45 13.53 9.14
N PHE A 333 6.29 13.07 10.08
CA PHE A 333 7.74 13.00 9.88
C PHE A 333 8.13 11.79 9.03
N GLY A 334 8.87 12.06 7.95
CA GLY A 334 9.36 11.06 7.00
C GLY A 334 8.39 10.81 5.84
N ARG A 335 7.20 11.41 5.87
CA ARG A 335 6.19 11.34 4.80
C ARG A 335 6.76 11.85 3.48
N ALA A 336 7.48 12.98 3.50
CA ALA A 336 8.07 13.53 2.29
C ALA A 336 9.18 12.62 1.74
N LEU A 337 10.01 12.03 2.61
CA LEU A 337 11.02 11.03 2.21
C LEU A 337 10.39 9.78 1.58
N GLU A 338 9.25 9.32 2.11
CA GLU A 338 8.50 8.20 1.53
C GLU A 338 7.88 8.57 0.17
N VAL A 339 7.32 9.77 0.02
CA VAL A 339 6.85 10.30 -1.28
C VAL A 339 8.00 10.35 -2.29
N ARG A 340 9.19 10.81 -1.89
CA ARG A 340 10.42 10.80 -2.73
C ARG A 340 10.80 9.38 -3.17
N ARG A 341 10.62 8.38 -2.30
CA ARG A 341 10.83 6.96 -2.63
C ARG A 341 9.81 6.46 -3.65
N GLN A 342 8.51 6.75 -3.46
CA GLN A 342 7.44 6.38 -4.41
C GLN A 342 7.61 7.07 -5.76
N LEU A 343 8.06 8.32 -5.78
CA LEU A 343 8.48 9.04 -6.98
C LEU A 343 9.59 8.29 -7.73
N GLY A 344 10.54 7.69 -7.02
CA GLY A 344 11.58 6.84 -7.61
C GLY A 344 11.02 5.60 -8.31
N HIS A 345 10.11 4.88 -7.66
CA HIS A 345 9.44 3.73 -8.27
C HIS A 345 8.62 4.12 -9.51
N ALA A 346 7.87 5.22 -9.44
CA ALA A 346 7.11 5.74 -10.57
C ALA A 346 8.02 6.17 -11.73
N THR A 347 9.16 6.79 -11.42
CA THR A 347 10.15 7.22 -12.40
C THR A 347 10.82 6.02 -13.07
N VAL A 348 11.22 4.99 -12.30
CA VAL A 348 11.77 3.74 -12.84
C VAL A 348 10.74 3.04 -13.73
N SER A 349 9.51 2.87 -13.25
CA SER A 349 8.42 2.28 -14.03
C SER A 349 8.22 3.01 -15.36
N TYR A 350 8.08 4.33 -15.35
CA TYR A 350 7.90 5.11 -16.58
C TYR A 350 9.13 5.03 -17.51
N ARG A 351 10.33 5.34 -16.98
CA ARG A 351 11.54 5.51 -17.79
C ARG A 351 12.05 4.20 -18.39
N LEU A 352 11.95 3.07 -17.69
CA LEU A 352 12.33 1.79 -18.29
C LEU A 352 11.46 1.44 -19.51
N HIS A 353 10.16 1.75 -19.47
CA HIS A 353 9.23 1.50 -20.58
C HIS A 353 9.42 2.44 -21.77
N VAL A 354 9.85 3.68 -21.51
CA VAL A 354 10.07 4.69 -22.56
C VAL A 354 11.48 4.59 -23.14
N ASP A 355 12.51 4.62 -22.29
CA ASP A 355 13.90 4.76 -22.69
C ASP A 355 14.53 3.41 -23.08
N ARG A 356 14.04 2.30 -22.51
CA ARG A 356 14.49 0.91 -22.77
C ARG A 356 16.02 0.78 -22.78
N PRO A 357 16.68 1.08 -21.65
CA PRO A 357 18.14 1.14 -21.61
C PRO A 357 18.76 -0.26 -21.75
N GLY A 358 19.89 -0.35 -22.45
CA GLY A 358 20.66 -1.60 -22.56
C GLY A 358 21.35 -2.04 -21.26
N ASP A 359 21.50 -1.11 -20.30
CA ASP A 359 22.00 -1.36 -18.95
C ASP A 359 20.87 -1.05 -17.95
N LEU A 360 20.08 -2.08 -17.60
CA LEU A 360 18.93 -1.95 -16.70
C LEU A 360 19.35 -1.60 -15.28
N GLN A 361 20.45 -2.18 -14.79
CA GLN A 361 20.95 -1.92 -13.44
C GLN A 361 21.40 -0.48 -13.29
N GLY A 362 22.34 -0.02 -14.12
CA GLY A 362 22.86 1.33 -14.01
C GLY A 362 21.80 2.39 -14.28
N ALA A 363 20.83 2.12 -15.16
CA ALA A 363 19.67 3.00 -15.33
C ALA A 363 18.81 3.05 -14.06
N THR A 364 18.45 1.90 -13.49
CA THR A 364 17.62 1.82 -12.28
C THR A 364 18.26 2.53 -11.08
N GLU A 365 19.55 2.30 -10.85
CA GLU A 365 20.30 2.97 -9.77
C GLU A 365 20.29 4.50 -9.94
N ARG A 366 20.56 5.01 -11.16
CA ARG A 366 20.53 6.45 -11.43
C ARG A 366 19.14 7.05 -11.23
N LEU A 367 18.09 6.34 -11.65
CA LEU A 367 16.71 6.83 -11.55
C LEU A 367 16.28 6.92 -10.08
N TYR A 368 16.52 5.90 -9.26
CA TYR A 368 16.23 5.98 -7.82
C TYR A 368 17.05 7.08 -7.12
N ALA A 369 18.34 7.20 -7.44
CA ALA A 369 19.20 8.22 -6.85
C ALA A 369 18.77 9.65 -7.24
N SER A 370 18.10 9.83 -8.38
CA SER A 370 17.65 11.15 -8.86
C SER A 370 16.41 11.68 -8.15
N THR A 371 15.63 10.82 -7.49
CA THR A 371 14.32 11.20 -6.93
C THR A 371 14.29 11.22 -5.42
N SER A 372 15.27 10.62 -4.73
CA SER A 372 15.25 10.49 -3.27
C SER A 372 16.62 10.77 -2.66
N PRO A 373 16.69 11.51 -1.55
CA PRO A 373 17.93 11.65 -0.79
C PRO A 373 18.30 10.35 -0.06
N VAL A 374 17.33 9.48 0.28
CA VAL A 374 17.59 8.11 0.77
C VAL A 374 18.03 7.25 -0.40
N GLN A 375 19.27 6.76 -0.34
CA GLN A 375 19.92 6.09 -1.46
C GLN A 375 19.52 4.61 -1.57
N PRO A 376 19.42 4.07 -2.80
CA PRO A 376 19.31 2.62 -2.98
C PRO A 376 20.59 1.92 -2.50
N LEU A 377 20.51 0.61 -2.22
CA LEU A 377 21.73 -0.19 -2.08
C LEU A 377 22.41 -0.29 -3.45
N ARG A 378 23.75 -0.20 -3.46
CA ARG A 378 24.56 -0.33 -4.69
C ARG A 378 24.80 -1.80 -5.01
N GLY A 379 24.79 -2.15 -6.30
CA GLY A 379 25.16 -3.49 -6.77
C GLY A 379 24.07 -4.55 -6.59
N VAL A 380 22.84 -4.14 -6.27
CA VAL A 380 21.65 -5.00 -6.22
C VAL A 380 20.71 -4.71 -7.39
N HIS A 381 19.72 -5.57 -7.63
CA HIS A 381 18.91 -5.57 -8.84
C HIS A 381 17.40 -5.50 -8.57
N PRO A 382 16.91 -4.46 -7.86
CA PRO A 382 15.53 -4.43 -7.36
C PRO A 382 14.49 -4.47 -8.49
N TYR A 383 14.86 -4.07 -9.71
CA TYR A 383 14.00 -4.16 -10.89
C TYR A 383 13.66 -5.61 -11.28
N ALA A 384 14.49 -6.60 -10.94
CA ALA A 384 14.27 -8.00 -11.27
C ALA A 384 13.14 -8.63 -10.45
N GLY A 385 13.00 -8.19 -9.19
CA GLY A 385 11.90 -8.57 -8.29
C GLY A 385 10.71 -7.62 -8.32
N PHE A 386 10.76 -6.54 -9.11
CA PHE A 386 9.73 -5.51 -9.10
C PHE A 386 8.50 -5.89 -9.95
N GLY A 387 7.62 -6.71 -9.38
CA GLY A 387 6.43 -7.24 -10.05
C GLY A 387 5.54 -6.19 -10.73
N HIS A 388 5.46 -4.96 -10.19
CA HIS A 388 4.68 -3.87 -10.79
C HIS A 388 5.15 -3.44 -12.17
N LEU A 389 6.42 -3.66 -12.54
CA LEU A 389 6.88 -3.41 -13.91
C LEU A 389 6.12 -4.28 -14.92
N THR A 390 5.53 -5.40 -14.50
CA THR A 390 4.65 -6.21 -15.34
C THR A 390 3.19 -5.79 -15.22
N GLY A 391 2.60 -5.83 -14.01
CA GLY A 391 1.17 -5.60 -13.80
C GLY A 391 0.71 -4.15 -14.02
N TYR A 392 1.50 -3.18 -13.55
CA TYR A 392 1.22 -1.75 -13.69
C TYR A 392 1.94 -1.12 -14.89
N GLY A 393 2.92 -1.81 -15.49
CA GLY A 393 3.62 -1.32 -16.68
C GLY A 393 4.37 0.00 -16.42
N ALA A 394 4.08 1.02 -17.23
CA ALA A 394 4.58 2.39 -17.07
C ALA A 394 3.74 3.23 -16.08
N CYS A 395 2.68 2.65 -15.51
CA CYS A 395 1.68 3.36 -14.71
C CYS A 395 1.86 3.22 -13.19
N TYR A 396 3.07 2.98 -12.66
CA TYR A 396 3.26 2.95 -11.19
C TYR A 396 2.94 4.30 -10.52
N TYR A 397 2.93 5.41 -11.26
CA TYR A 397 2.45 6.72 -10.77
C TYR A 397 1.03 6.65 -10.17
N THR A 398 0.24 5.64 -10.55
CA THR A 398 -1.11 5.35 -10.05
C THR A 398 -1.22 5.49 -8.54
N TYR A 399 -0.27 4.97 -7.76
CA TYR A 399 -0.34 5.04 -6.29
C TYR A 399 -0.34 6.47 -5.76
N GLN A 400 0.47 7.36 -6.33
CA GLN A 400 0.51 8.77 -5.91
C GLN A 400 -0.63 9.56 -6.52
N TRP A 401 -1.05 9.22 -7.74
CA TRP A 401 -2.21 9.85 -8.39
C TRP A 401 -3.50 9.56 -7.63
N SER A 402 -3.71 8.30 -7.27
CA SER A 402 -4.81 7.87 -6.43
C SER A 402 -4.74 8.48 -5.03
N LEU A 403 -3.53 8.65 -4.45
CA LEU A 403 -3.40 9.27 -3.14
C LEU A 403 -3.82 10.74 -3.17
N VAL A 404 -3.47 11.46 -4.24
CA VAL A 404 -3.96 12.83 -4.46
C VAL A 404 -5.49 12.87 -4.47
N ILE A 405 -6.13 11.93 -5.17
CA ILE A 405 -7.59 11.83 -5.24
C ILE A 405 -8.16 11.46 -3.87
N ALA A 406 -7.62 10.44 -3.21
CA ALA A 406 -8.06 9.97 -1.89
C ALA A 406 -8.02 11.09 -0.84
N ARG A 407 -6.95 11.90 -0.82
CA ARG A 407 -6.84 13.07 0.06
C ARG A 407 -7.92 14.11 -0.21
N ASP A 408 -8.29 14.30 -1.46
CA ASP A 408 -9.36 15.24 -1.81
C ASP A 408 -10.75 14.67 -1.49
N LEU A 409 -10.98 13.37 -1.71
CA LEU A 409 -12.19 12.66 -1.28
C LEU A 409 -12.38 12.74 0.24
N LEU A 410 -11.30 12.58 1.01
CA LEU A 410 -11.31 12.70 2.46
C LEU A 410 -11.87 14.06 2.93
N SER A 411 -11.60 15.14 2.18
CA SER A 411 -12.09 16.48 2.54
C SER A 411 -13.63 16.58 2.62
N ALA A 412 -14.35 15.69 1.92
CA ALA A 412 -15.81 15.66 1.95
C ALA A 412 -16.40 15.08 3.25
N PHE A 413 -15.57 14.43 4.09
CA PHE A 413 -15.98 13.94 5.41
C PHE A 413 -15.91 15.02 6.50
N ASP A 414 -15.35 16.21 6.20
CA ASP A 414 -15.31 17.38 7.10
C ASP A 414 -14.81 17.07 8.53
N GLY A 415 -13.83 16.17 8.63
CA GLY A 415 -13.23 15.74 9.90
C GLY A 415 -14.03 14.69 10.69
N ASP A 416 -15.20 14.29 10.23
CA ASP A 416 -15.99 13.18 10.78
C ASP A 416 -15.96 11.99 9.82
N LEU A 417 -15.02 11.07 10.02
CA LEU A 417 -14.87 9.88 9.18
C LEU A 417 -16.10 8.96 9.22
N MET A 418 -16.94 9.04 10.25
CA MET A 418 -18.16 8.21 10.35
C MET A 418 -19.42 8.99 9.99
N ASN A 419 -19.28 10.15 9.33
CA ASN A 419 -20.41 10.96 8.88
C ASN A 419 -21.32 10.15 7.92
N PRO A 420 -22.60 9.91 8.28
CA PRO A 420 -23.47 9.02 7.51
C PRO A 420 -23.84 9.58 6.13
N ASP A 421 -23.91 10.90 5.97
CA ASP A 421 -24.26 11.54 4.70
C ASP A 421 -23.07 11.46 3.72
N ALA A 422 -21.86 11.75 4.19
CA ALA A 422 -20.64 11.61 3.40
C ALA A 422 -20.40 10.14 3.01
N ALA A 423 -20.55 9.21 3.97
CA ALA A 423 -20.38 7.79 3.73
C ALA A 423 -21.41 7.22 2.73
N ALA A 424 -22.68 7.63 2.84
CA ALA A 424 -23.73 7.25 1.90
C ALA A 424 -23.41 7.75 0.48
N ARG A 425 -22.96 9.00 0.33
CA ARG A 425 -22.56 9.57 -0.97
C ARG A 425 -21.33 8.88 -1.54
N TYR A 426 -20.32 8.59 -0.71
CA TYR A 426 -19.11 7.88 -1.13
C TYR A 426 -19.50 6.51 -1.69
N ARG A 427 -20.35 5.79 -0.97
CA ARG A 427 -20.87 4.50 -1.39
C ARG A 427 -21.65 4.57 -2.70
N THR A 428 -22.59 5.50 -2.86
CA THR A 428 -23.46 5.53 -4.06
C THR A 428 -22.80 6.13 -5.28
N GLU A 429 -21.93 7.13 -5.10
CA GLU A 429 -21.32 7.87 -6.21
C GLU A 429 -19.94 7.37 -6.60
N VAL A 430 -19.18 6.79 -5.66
CA VAL A 430 -17.85 6.24 -5.97
C VAL A 430 -17.90 4.73 -6.10
N LEU A 431 -18.37 4.02 -5.06
CA LEU A 431 -18.26 2.55 -5.01
C LEU A 431 -19.30 1.83 -5.89
N GLU A 432 -20.59 2.07 -5.68
CA GLU A 432 -21.67 1.32 -6.36
C GLU A 432 -21.73 1.55 -7.88
N ARG A 433 -21.03 2.58 -8.38
CA ARG A 433 -20.94 2.88 -9.81
C ARG A 433 -20.00 1.91 -10.54
N GLY A 434 -18.98 1.38 -9.88
CA GLY A 434 -17.92 0.62 -10.54
C GLY A 434 -17.41 1.34 -11.79
N GLY A 435 -17.11 0.58 -12.84
CA GLY A 435 -16.67 1.13 -14.13
C GLY A 435 -17.76 1.68 -15.05
N THR A 436 -18.94 2.05 -14.53
CA THR A 436 -20.06 2.50 -15.40
C THR A 436 -19.98 3.95 -15.85
N ARG A 437 -19.07 4.73 -15.27
CA ARG A 437 -18.73 6.11 -15.66
C ARG A 437 -17.24 6.31 -15.50
N ASP A 438 -16.72 7.34 -16.15
CA ASP A 438 -15.33 7.74 -16.02
C ASP A 438 -15.05 8.19 -14.57
N ALA A 439 -13.92 7.76 -14.01
CA ALA A 439 -13.52 8.05 -12.63
C ALA A 439 -13.57 9.55 -12.28
N ARG A 440 -13.22 10.40 -13.25
CA ARG A 440 -13.29 11.86 -13.07
C ARG A 440 -14.71 12.33 -12.75
N GLU A 441 -15.71 11.77 -13.43
CA GLU A 441 -17.13 12.10 -13.18
C GLU A 441 -17.58 11.59 -11.80
N LEU A 442 -17.13 10.41 -11.40
CA LEU A 442 -17.43 9.85 -10.07
C LEU A 442 -16.92 10.76 -8.94
N VAL A 443 -15.66 11.18 -9.08
CA VAL A 443 -15.02 12.10 -8.12
C VAL A 443 -15.70 13.46 -8.12
N GLU A 444 -16.03 14.00 -9.30
CA GLU A 444 -16.71 15.30 -9.43
C GLU A 444 -18.10 15.31 -8.79
N GLU A 445 -18.89 14.25 -8.99
CA GLU A 445 -20.22 14.11 -8.37
C GLU A 445 -20.11 14.00 -6.84
N PHE A 446 -19.13 13.24 -6.35
CA PHE A 446 -18.91 13.10 -4.91
C PHE A 446 -18.37 14.37 -4.26
N LEU A 447 -17.49 15.12 -4.92
CA LEU A 447 -16.95 16.37 -4.36
C LEU A 447 -17.84 17.58 -4.61
N GLY A 448 -18.71 17.53 -5.63
CA GLY A 448 -19.43 18.70 -6.15
C GLY A 448 -18.54 19.68 -6.90
N ARG A 449 -17.30 19.28 -7.23
CA ARG A 449 -16.27 20.06 -7.93
C ARG A 449 -15.21 19.13 -8.54
N PRO A 450 -14.40 19.60 -9.50
CA PRO A 450 -13.21 18.87 -9.94
C PRO A 450 -12.26 18.58 -8.77
N PHE A 451 -11.56 17.44 -8.87
CA PHE A 451 -10.53 17.09 -7.90
C PHE A 451 -9.34 18.05 -7.99
N ALA A 452 -8.70 18.28 -6.85
CA ALA A 452 -7.62 19.24 -6.68
C ALA A 452 -6.44 18.63 -5.93
N PHE A 453 -5.28 19.25 -6.10
CA PHE A 453 -4.03 18.80 -5.47
C PHE A 453 -3.81 19.44 -4.08
N ASP A 454 -4.68 20.34 -3.66
CA ASP A 454 -4.50 21.15 -2.46
C ASP A 454 -4.54 20.33 -1.18
N ALA A 455 -5.49 19.40 -1.05
CA ALA A 455 -5.58 18.51 0.10
C ALA A 455 -4.33 17.63 0.25
N TYR A 456 -3.80 17.11 -0.86
CA TYR A 456 -2.55 16.35 -0.86
C TYR A 456 -1.36 17.20 -0.42
N ARG A 457 -1.27 18.45 -0.89
CA ARG A 457 -0.18 19.36 -0.53
C ARG A 457 -0.24 19.78 0.94
N ALA A 458 -1.42 20.06 1.48
CA ALA A 458 -1.63 20.33 2.90
C ALA A 458 -1.21 19.11 3.75
N TRP A 459 -1.68 17.91 3.37
CA TRP A 459 -1.26 16.66 3.99
C TRP A 459 0.26 16.48 3.96
N LEU A 460 0.91 16.71 2.83
CA LEU A 460 2.36 16.57 2.72
C LEU A 460 3.13 17.59 3.59
N ALA A 461 2.56 18.77 3.80
CA ALA A 461 3.10 19.81 4.68
C ALA A 461 2.83 19.54 6.18
N GLY A 462 2.02 18.55 6.51
CA GLY A 462 1.61 18.23 7.88
C GLY A 462 0.55 19.18 8.46
N GLU A 463 -0.25 19.80 7.59
CA GLU A 463 -1.35 20.72 7.95
C GLU A 463 -2.66 20.02 8.32
#